data_AF-A0A1I8H7Y1-F1
#
_entry.id   AF-A0A1I8H7Y1-F1
#
_cell.length_a   1.000
_cell.length_b   1.000
_cell.length_c   1.000
_cell.angle_alpha   90.00
_cell.angle_beta   90.00
_cell.angle_gamma   90.00
#
_symmetry.space_group_name_H-M   'P 1'
#
loop_
_entity.id
_entity.type
_entity.pdbx_description
1 polymer ?
#
loop_
_entity_poly.entity_id
_entity_poly.type
_entity_poly.pdbx_seq_one_letter_code
_entity_poly.pdbx_strand_id
1 'polypeptide(L)'
;MSSAQLEQHHLDLQQLQQVFEPPAAIQSRAHVTSIEAYRDMYRLSVSDPNKFWRQIASEFYWHSKPDGAEEAPILDYNFDLSKGGIYVRWFKGWRTNICYNALDRHVLAGRGDRVAFYWEGNDPEDRTSITYAELLRQVCRFANVLKSNGVKKGDRVAIYMPMVLELVVAMLACARIGAVHSIVFGGFSAGSLADRIINAKCHILITCDGNWRGTKLLSLKSIADKAMSICIEEGNPVVTCLVVSHVKRPRFGSDEAGGDSHSSKPGFRPAKDCPVEMLAGRDVWWHEAMAKEDISDDCQPEWLEAEDPLFMLYTSGSTGKPKGVLHTVGGYMVYSATTFKYSFDYH
;
A
#
# COMPACT_ATOMS: atom_id res chain seq x y z
N MET A 1 22.61 -3.52 43.51
CA MET A 1 23.38 -4.73 43.15
C MET A 1 24.85 -4.42 43.39
N SER A 2 25.61 -5.32 43.99
CA SER A 2 27.07 -5.16 44.12
C SER A 2 27.75 -5.28 42.76
N SER A 3 28.96 -4.74 42.58
CA SER A 3 29.75 -4.94 41.34
C SER A 3 29.88 -6.42 40.97
N ALA A 4 30.05 -7.30 41.97
CA ALA A 4 30.12 -8.74 41.76
C ALA A 4 28.79 -9.34 41.24
N GLN A 5 27.64 -8.81 41.66
CA GLN A 5 26.33 -9.25 41.14
C GLN A 5 26.07 -8.74 39.72
N LEU A 6 26.61 -7.57 39.36
CA LEU A 6 26.54 -7.04 38.00
C LEU A 6 27.48 -7.79 37.05
N GLU A 7 28.69 -8.14 37.48
CA GLU A 7 29.61 -8.99 36.73
C GLU A 7 29.05 -10.40 36.52
N GLN A 8 28.48 -11.03 37.56
CA GLN A 8 27.83 -12.33 37.44
C GLN A 8 26.64 -12.27 36.47
N HIS A 9 25.82 -11.22 36.55
CA HIS A 9 24.70 -11.05 35.62
C HIS A 9 25.17 -10.81 34.17
N HIS A 10 26.30 -10.12 33.97
CA HIS A 10 26.91 -9.92 32.65
C HIS A 10 27.53 -11.22 32.10
N LEU A 11 28.16 -12.03 32.96
CA LEU A 11 28.68 -13.37 32.63
C LEU A 11 27.56 -14.36 32.30
N ASP A 12 26.45 -14.32 33.03
CA ASP A 12 25.26 -15.15 32.75
C ASP A 12 24.60 -14.73 31.42
N LEU A 13 24.58 -13.42 31.10
CA LEU A 13 24.13 -12.92 29.78
C LEU A 13 25.08 -13.32 28.64
N GLN A 14 26.40 -13.41 28.90
CA GLN A 14 27.37 -13.92 27.93
C GLN A 14 27.25 -15.44 27.71
N GLN A 15 26.86 -16.20 28.74
CA GLN A 15 26.56 -17.63 28.61
C GLN A 15 25.22 -17.91 27.92
N LEU A 16 24.32 -16.91 27.83
CA LEU A 16 23.03 -16.98 27.15
C LEU A 16 23.08 -16.68 25.64
N GLN A 17 24.23 -16.83 24.96
CA GLN A 17 24.24 -16.97 23.49
C GLN A 17 23.70 -18.34 23.08
N GLN A 18 22.48 -18.66 23.50
CA GLN A 18 21.76 -19.83 23.01
C GLN A 18 21.37 -19.55 21.55
N VAL A 19 22.09 -20.19 20.62
CA VAL A 19 21.70 -20.21 19.21
C VAL A 19 20.51 -21.15 19.06
N PHE A 20 19.41 -20.64 18.51
CA PHE A 20 18.22 -21.43 18.20
C PHE A 20 18.28 -21.85 16.73
N GLU A 21 18.63 -23.12 16.50
CA GLU A 21 18.63 -23.68 15.15
C GLU A 21 17.19 -23.84 14.63
N PRO A 22 16.95 -23.60 13.33
CA PRO A 22 15.64 -23.84 12.75
C PRO A 22 15.30 -25.33 12.81
N PRO A 23 14.04 -25.71 13.10
CA PRO A 23 13.61 -27.10 13.03
C PRO A 23 13.88 -27.71 11.64
N ALA A 24 14.39 -28.96 11.59
CA ALA A 24 14.76 -29.64 10.34
C ALA A 24 13.62 -29.70 9.30
N ALA A 25 12.37 -29.80 9.76
CA ALA A 25 11.18 -29.78 8.91
C ALA A 25 10.95 -28.43 8.20
N ILE A 26 11.38 -27.31 8.80
CA ILE A 26 11.34 -25.99 8.16
C ILE A 26 12.55 -25.83 7.25
N GLN A 27 13.74 -26.22 7.73
CA GLN A 27 15.00 -26.07 7.00
C GLN A 27 14.99 -26.78 5.63
N SER A 28 14.46 -27.99 5.57
CA SER A 28 14.45 -28.81 4.34
C SER A 28 13.58 -28.28 3.20
N ARG A 29 12.63 -27.39 3.51
CA ARG A 29 11.73 -26.76 2.53
C ARG A 29 11.98 -25.26 2.35
N ALA A 30 12.91 -24.68 3.10
CA ALA A 30 13.15 -23.25 3.07
C ALA A 30 13.78 -22.82 1.73
N HIS A 31 13.47 -21.61 1.26
CA HIS A 31 14.15 -21.01 0.10
C HIS A 31 15.67 -20.86 0.32
N VAL A 32 16.10 -20.74 1.58
CA VAL A 32 17.51 -20.69 2.01
C VAL A 32 17.74 -21.77 3.05
N THR A 33 18.37 -22.86 2.65
CA THR A 33 18.41 -24.11 3.43
C THR A 33 19.52 -24.16 4.49
N SER A 34 20.48 -23.24 4.48
CA SER A 34 21.54 -23.18 5.50
C SER A 34 22.11 -21.76 5.66
N ILE A 35 22.84 -21.56 6.76
CA ILE A 35 23.54 -20.29 7.00
C ILE A 35 24.65 -20.04 5.98
N GLU A 36 25.28 -21.09 5.44
CA GLU A 36 26.24 -21.00 4.35
C GLU A 36 25.57 -20.51 3.07
N ALA A 37 24.41 -21.08 2.71
CA ALA A 37 23.63 -20.64 1.55
C ALA A 37 23.21 -19.17 1.68
N TYR A 38 22.75 -18.74 2.86
CA TYR A 38 22.49 -17.33 3.15
C TYR A 38 23.73 -16.47 2.95
N ARG A 39 24.88 -16.86 3.52
CA ARG A 39 26.13 -16.11 3.43
C ARG A 39 26.61 -15.97 1.98
N ASP A 40 26.44 -17.01 1.17
CA ASP A 40 26.79 -16.97 -0.25
C ASP A 40 25.88 -16.02 -1.04
N MET A 41 24.57 -16.08 -0.81
CA MET A 41 23.61 -15.13 -1.40
C MET A 41 23.90 -13.69 -0.97
N TYR A 42 24.13 -13.48 0.33
CA TYR A 42 24.45 -12.17 0.88
C TYR A 42 25.76 -11.63 0.27
N ARG A 43 26.81 -12.45 0.22
CA ARG A 43 28.09 -12.07 -0.39
C ARG A 43 27.90 -11.65 -1.85
N LEU A 44 27.11 -12.39 -2.63
CA LEU A 44 26.80 -12.03 -4.02
C LEU A 44 26.05 -10.69 -4.11
N SER A 45 25.04 -10.47 -3.26
CA SER A 45 24.25 -9.23 -3.25
C SER A 45 25.07 -7.97 -2.97
N VAL A 46 26.16 -8.09 -2.22
CA VAL A 46 27.05 -6.97 -1.86
C VAL A 46 28.21 -6.81 -2.84
N SER A 47 28.82 -7.91 -3.26
CA SER A 47 30.01 -7.89 -4.15
C SER A 47 29.67 -7.68 -5.63
N ASP A 48 28.52 -8.16 -6.09
CA ASP A 48 28.00 -7.94 -7.44
C ASP A 48 26.47 -7.71 -7.40
N PRO A 49 26.03 -6.54 -6.93
CA PRO A 49 24.61 -6.21 -6.82
C PRO A 49 23.90 -6.24 -8.18
N ASN A 50 24.62 -5.91 -9.27
CA ASN A 50 24.06 -5.92 -10.61
C ASN A 50 23.64 -7.34 -11.02
N LYS A 51 24.53 -8.32 -10.86
CA LYS A 51 24.21 -9.71 -11.16
C LYS A 51 23.11 -10.25 -10.25
N PHE A 52 23.22 -10.01 -8.94
CA PHE A 52 22.25 -10.50 -7.96
C PHE A 52 20.83 -10.00 -8.26
N TRP A 53 20.66 -8.69 -8.38
CA TRP A 53 19.34 -8.10 -8.58
C TRP A 53 18.80 -8.31 -9.99
N ARG A 54 19.66 -8.44 -11.02
CA ARG A 54 19.21 -8.85 -12.36
C ARG A 54 18.58 -10.25 -12.35
N GLN A 55 19.20 -11.19 -11.63
CA GLN A 55 18.68 -12.54 -11.50
C GLN A 55 17.31 -12.54 -10.80
N ILE A 56 17.17 -11.86 -9.67
CA ILE A 56 15.89 -11.75 -8.95
C ILE A 56 14.83 -11.07 -9.81
N ALA A 57 15.18 -9.96 -10.48
CA ALA A 57 14.24 -9.22 -11.31
C ALA A 57 13.71 -10.05 -12.50
N SER A 58 14.40 -11.11 -12.91
CA SER A 58 13.92 -12.02 -13.97
C SER A 58 12.67 -12.82 -13.58
N GLU A 59 12.34 -12.92 -12.28
CA GLU A 59 11.11 -13.56 -11.78
C GLU A 59 9.86 -12.65 -11.92
N PHE A 60 10.06 -11.40 -12.35
CA PHE A 60 9.00 -10.40 -12.49
C PHE A 60 8.66 -10.16 -13.96
N TYR A 61 7.42 -9.74 -14.20
CA TYR A 61 7.03 -9.31 -15.52
C TYR A 61 7.53 -7.88 -15.78
N TRP A 62 8.33 -7.74 -16.83
CA TRP A 62 8.78 -6.48 -17.40
C TRP A 62 8.22 -6.37 -18.81
N HIS A 63 7.45 -5.33 -19.08
CA HIS A 63 6.83 -5.11 -20.38
C HIS A 63 7.87 -4.83 -21.47
N SER A 64 8.89 -4.04 -21.13
CA SER A 64 10.01 -3.77 -22.03
C SER A 64 11.26 -3.42 -21.23
N LYS A 65 12.42 -3.62 -21.87
CA LYS A 65 13.73 -3.15 -21.39
C LYS A 65 14.35 -2.26 -22.48
N PRO A 66 15.21 -1.29 -22.13
CA PRO A 66 15.92 -0.49 -23.12
C PRO A 66 16.98 -1.34 -23.85
N ASP A 67 17.41 -0.88 -25.02
CA ASP A 67 18.53 -1.51 -25.73
C ASP A 67 19.79 -1.52 -24.85
N GLY A 68 20.53 -2.64 -24.87
CA GLY A 68 21.73 -2.81 -24.03
C GLY A 68 21.45 -3.07 -22.55
N ALA A 69 20.20 -3.31 -22.13
CA ALA A 69 19.83 -3.55 -20.74
C ALA A 69 20.57 -4.71 -20.04
N GLU A 70 21.06 -5.68 -20.81
CA GLU A 70 21.81 -6.83 -20.27
C GLU A 70 23.22 -6.42 -19.78
N GLU A 71 23.79 -5.36 -20.36
CA GLU A 71 25.10 -4.82 -20.00
C GLU A 71 25.00 -3.60 -19.07
N ALA A 72 23.88 -2.86 -19.14
CA ALA A 72 23.65 -1.67 -18.33
C ALA A 72 23.59 -1.98 -16.82
N PRO A 73 24.07 -1.07 -15.96
CA PRO A 73 23.97 -1.24 -14.51
C PRO A 73 22.51 -1.26 -14.05
N ILE A 74 22.20 -2.22 -13.19
CA ILE A 74 20.93 -2.34 -12.46
C ILE A 74 20.82 -1.29 -11.35
N LEU A 75 21.94 -0.96 -10.70
CA LEU A 75 22.01 0.05 -9.64
C LEU A 75 22.94 1.19 -10.06
N ASP A 76 22.41 2.42 -10.01
CA ASP A 76 23.14 3.67 -10.25
C ASP A 76 22.81 4.67 -9.14
N TYR A 77 23.80 5.23 -8.46
CA TYR A 77 23.57 6.17 -7.36
C TYR A 77 24.68 7.20 -7.18
N ASN A 78 24.32 8.33 -6.60
CA ASN A 78 25.26 9.33 -6.09
C ASN A 78 24.85 9.75 -4.67
N PHE A 79 25.77 9.60 -3.72
CA PHE A 79 25.67 10.20 -2.38
C PHE A 79 26.77 11.24 -2.13
N ASP A 80 27.64 11.47 -3.11
CA ASP A 80 28.73 12.44 -3.04
C ASP A 80 28.23 13.79 -3.59
N LEU A 81 27.98 14.73 -2.68
CA LEU A 81 27.51 16.07 -3.01
C LEU A 81 28.50 16.86 -3.88
N SER A 82 29.78 16.47 -3.92
CA SER A 82 30.76 17.09 -4.80
C SER A 82 30.62 16.64 -6.26
N LYS A 83 29.94 15.51 -6.52
CA LYS A 83 29.77 14.90 -7.84
C LYS A 83 28.39 15.12 -8.46
N GLY A 84 27.55 15.92 -7.80
CA GLY A 84 26.21 16.28 -8.28
C GLY A 84 25.12 16.05 -7.23
N GLY A 85 23.87 16.08 -7.68
CA GLY A 85 22.71 15.83 -6.81
C GLY A 85 22.68 14.41 -6.27
N ILE A 86 22.04 14.23 -5.11
CA ILE A 86 21.81 12.90 -4.54
C ILE A 86 20.76 12.17 -5.38
N TYR A 87 21.04 10.93 -5.77
CA TYR A 87 20.07 10.05 -6.41
C TYR A 87 20.40 8.59 -6.16
N VAL A 88 19.39 7.75 -6.28
CA VAL A 88 19.49 6.28 -6.35
C VAL A 88 18.50 5.83 -7.41
N ARG A 89 18.93 4.97 -8.34
CA ARG A 89 18.11 4.45 -9.43
C ARG A 89 18.32 2.95 -9.56
N TRP A 90 17.22 2.24 -9.76
CA TRP A 90 17.18 0.82 -9.97
C TRP A 90 16.48 0.49 -11.29
N PHE A 91 17.06 -0.42 -12.08
CA PHE A 91 16.47 -0.90 -13.34
C PHE A 91 16.10 0.23 -14.32
N LYS A 92 16.96 1.26 -14.43
CA LYS A 92 16.69 2.47 -15.22
C LYS A 92 16.23 2.13 -16.64
N GLY A 93 15.11 2.71 -17.06
CA GLY A 93 14.50 2.50 -18.39
C GLY A 93 13.71 1.19 -18.56
N TRP A 94 13.75 0.27 -17.59
CA TRP A 94 12.90 -0.92 -17.63
C TRP A 94 11.46 -0.52 -17.32
N ARG A 95 10.50 -1.08 -18.06
CA ARG A 95 9.08 -0.73 -17.92
C ARG A 95 8.25 -1.89 -17.37
N THR A 96 7.38 -1.60 -16.41
CA THR A 96 6.51 -2.58 -15.75
C THR A 96 5.27 -1.91 -15.16
N ASN A 97 4.42 -2.69 -14.49
CA ASN A 97 3.35 -2.19 -13.66
C ASN A 97 3.18 -3.12 -12.43
N ILE A 98 3.12 -2.54 -11.23
CA ILE A 98 2.98 -3.34 -9.99
C ILE A 98 1.62 -4.03 -9.93
N CYS A 99 0.54 -3.37 -10.36
CA CYS A 99 -0.79 -3.99 -10.38
C CYS A 99 -0.80 -5.20 -11.32
N TYR A 100 -0.15 -5.11 -12.49
CA TYR A 100 -0.02 -6.26 -13.40
C TYR A 100 0.73 -7.44 -12.76
N ASN A 101 1.83 -7.16 -12.05
CA ASN A 101 2.57 -8.18 -11.33
C ASN A 101 1.81 -8.74 -10.12
N ALA A 102 0.96 -7.94 -9.47
CA ALA A 102 0.20 -8.36 -8.30
C ALA A 102 -1.09 -9.10 -8.67
N LEU A 103 -1.73 -8.79 -9.81
CA LEU A 103 -3.05 -9.31 -10.19
C LEU A 103 -3.04 -9.99 -11.56
N ASP A 104 -2.85 -9.23 -12.64
CA ASP A 104 -3.07 -9.68 -14.02
C ASP A 104 -2.28 -10.97 -14.33
N ARG A 105 -0.97 -11.01 -14.04
CA ARG A 105 -0.16 -12.20 -14.31
C ARG A 105 -0.62 -13.45 -13.54
N HIS A 106 -1.28 -13.27 -12.39
CA HIS A 106 -1.81 -14.38 -11.61
C HIS A 106 -3.10 -14.90 -12.23
N VAL A 107 -4.00 -14.01 -12.63
CA VAL A 107 -5.24 -14.36 -13.35
C VAL A 107 -4.91 -15.05 -14.68
N LEU A 108 -4.01 -14.48 -15.48
CA LEU A 108 -3.57 -15.03 -16.77
C LEU A 108 -2.90 -16.41 -16.63
N ALA A 109 -2.25 -16.67 -15.48
CA ALA A 109 -1.68 -17.97 -15.16
C ALA A 109 -2.71 -18.99 -14.61
N GLY A 110 -4.01 -18.71 -14.76
CA GLY A 110 -5.09 -19.61 -14.33
C GLY A 110 -5.38 -19.60 -12.83
N ARG A 111 -4.90 -18.60 -12.08
CA ARG A 111 -5.13 -18.48 -10.63
C ARG A 111 -6.27 -17.52 -10.28
N GLY A 112 -7.16 -17.23 -11.23
CA GLY A 112 -8.25 -16.26 -11.09
C GLY A 112 -9.17 -16.54 -9.90
N ASP A 113 -9.53 -17.81 -9.69
CA ASP A 113 -10.47 -18.23 -8.63
C ASP A 113 -9.81 -18.40 -7.25
N ARG A 114 -8.48 -18.25 -7.16
CA ARG A 114 -7.78 -18.29 -5.87
C ARG A 114 -8.09 -17.01 -5.11
N VAL A 115 -8.36 -17.12 -3.81
CA VAL A 115 -8.48 -15.96 -2.92
C VAL A 115 -7.18 -15.17 -2.91
N ALA A 116 -7.25 -13.89 -3.27
CA ALA A 116 -6.13 -12.95 -3.25
C ALA A 116 -6.03 -12.21 -1.92
N PHE A 117 -7.18 -11.89 -1.31
CA PHE A 117 -7.22 -11.11 -0.08
C PHE A 117 -8.33 -11.62 0.84
N TYR A 118 -7.96 -11.91 2.10
CA TYR A 118 -8.90 -12.14 3.20
C TYR A 118 -8.99 -10.85 4.00
N TRP A 119 -10.22 -10.37 4.19
CA TRP A 119 -10.49 -9.18 4.98
C TRP A 119 -11.23 -9.57 6.25
N GLU A 120 -10.67 -9.17 7.38
CA GLU A 120 -11.29 -9.29 8.70
C GLU A 120 -11.54 -7.88 9.24
N GLY A 121 -12.79 -7.62 9.58
CA GLY A 121 -13.24 -6.34 10.11
C GLY A 121 -13.02 -6.20 11.61
N ASN A 122 -13.76 -5.26 12.21
CA ASN A 122 -13.69 -5.01 13.64
C ASN A 122 -14.42 -6.09 14.47
N ASP A 123 -15.02 -7.08 13.82
CA ASP A 123 -15.62 -8.26 14.42
C ASP A 123 -15.27 -9.50 13.61
N PRO A 124 -15.00 -10.66 14.23
CA PRO A 124 -14.73 -11.91 13.50
C PRO A 124 -15.84 -12.35 12.54
N GLU A 125 -17.10 -11.95 12.78
CA GLU A 125 -18.21 -12.24 11.86
C GLU A 125 -18.29 -11.23 10.70
N ASP A 126 -17.69 -10.05 10.82
CA ASP A 126 -17.58 -9.05 9.75
C ASP A 126 -16.32 -9.34 8.94
N ARG A 127 -16.40 -10.34 8.07
CA ARG A 127 -15.29 -10.78 7.23
C ARG A 127 -15.73 -11.00 5.80
N THR A 128 -14.79 -10.90 4.87
CA THR A 128 -15.00 -11.26 3.47
C THR A 128 -13.71 -11.74 2.84
N SER A 129 -13.80 -12.28 1.64
CA SER A 129 -12.67 -12.65 0.81
C SER A 129 -12.92 -12.23 -0.62
N ILE A 130 -11.86 -11.94 -1.37
CA ILE A 130 -11.94 -11.60 -2.78
C ILE A 130 -10.90 -12.39 -3.57
N THR A 131 -11.32 -12.98 -4.67
CA THR A 131 -10.45 -13.73 -5.59
C THR A 131 -9.57 -12.79 -6.42
N TYR A 132 -8.51 -13.33 -7.04
CA TYR A 132 -7.67 -12.55 -7.95
C TYR A 132 -8.47 -11.94 -9.10
N ALA A 133 -9.40 -12.69 -9.69
CA ALA A 133 -10.22 -12.21 -10.80
C ALA A 133 -11.20 -11.12 -10.36
N GLU A 134 -11.84 -11.26 -9.19
CA GLU A 134 -12.72 -10.23 -8.64
C GLU A 134 -11.96 -8.96 -8.25
N LEU A 135 -10.80 -9.11 -7.61
CA LEU A 135 -9.97 -7.97 -7.21
C LEU A 135 -9.47 -7.20 -8.44
N LEU A 136 -9.06 -7.91 -9.50
CA LEU A 136 -8.68 -7.29 -10.77
C LEU A 136 -9.84 -6.49 -11.37
N ARG A 137 -11.05 -7.05 -11.45
CA ARG A 137 -12.24 -6.32 -11.95
C ARG A 137 -12.52 -5.06 -11.14
N GLN A 138 -12.49 -5.15 -9.80
CA GLN A 138 -12.70 -3.97 -8.95
C GLN A 138 -11.61 -2.92 -9.12
N VAL A 139 -10.34 -3.33 -9.25
CA VAL A 139 -9.22 -2.42 -9.50
C VAL A 139 -9.35 -1.74 -10.86
N CYS A 140 -9.71 -2.47 -11.91
CA CYS A 140 -9.95 -1.89 -13.23
C CYS A 140 -11.11 -0.90 -13.24
N ARG A 141 -12.26 -1.24 -12.63
CA ARG A 141 -13.38 -0.30 -12.48
C ARG A 141 -12.96 0.95 -11.74
N PHE A 142 -12.29 0.80 -10.60
CA PHE A 142 -11.91 1.96 -9.80
C PHE A 142 -10.81 2.80 -10.46
N ALA A 143 -9.89 2.18 -11.21
CA ALA A 143 -8.94 2.88 -12.07
C ALA A 143 -9.66 3.75 -13.12
N ASN A 144 -10.72 3.23 -13.74
CA ASN A 144 -11.55 4.00 -14.67
C ASN A 144 -12.34 5.12 -13.96
N VAL A 145 -12.81 4.91 -12.72
CA VAL A 145 -13.39 5.99 -11.90
C VAL A 145 -12.36 7.10 -11.66
N LEU A 146 -11.11 6.77 -11.32
CA LEU A 146 -10.07 7.79 -11.14
C LEU A 146 -9.82 8.56 -12.44
N LYS A 147 -9.72 7.86 -13.58
CA LYS A 147 -9.56 8.50 -14.90
C LYS A 147 -10.74 9.39 -15.27
N SER A 148 -11.98 8.98 -14.99
CA SER A 148 -13.18 9.80 -15.26
C SER A 148 -13.22 11.06 -14.40
N ASN A 149 -12.57 11.04 -13.23
CA ASN A 149 -12.38 12.22 -12.38
C ASN A 149 -11.07 12.98 -12.69
N GLY A 150 -10.44 12.71 -13.85
CA GLY A 150 -9.34 13.48 -14.39
C GLY A 150 -7.94 13.08 -13.92
N VAL A 151 -7.78 11.98 -13.16
CA VAL A 151 -6.47 11.50 -12.72
C VAL A 151 -5.65 11.01 -13.90
N LYS A 152 -4.40 11.47 -13.97
CA LYS A 152 -3.40 11.05 -14.97
C LYS A 152 -2.16 10.46 -14.29
N LYS A 153 -1.30 9.83 -15.09
CA LYS A 153 0.03 9.40 -14.65
C LYS A 153 0.77 10.57 -13.98
N GLY A 154 1.31 10.35 -12.79
CA GLY A 154 2.05 11.34 -11.99
C GLY A 154 1.17 12.24 -11.09
N ASP A 155 -0.15 12.17 -11.20
CA ASP A 155 -1.03 12.87 -10.26
C ASP A 155 -1.01 12.20 -8.88
N ARG A 156 -1.15 13.01 -7.81
CA ARG A 156 -1.17 12.51 -6.44
C ARG A 156 -2.60 12.37 -5.95
N VAL A 157 -2.92 11.19 -5.40
CA VAL A 157 -4.22 10.86 -4.84
C VAL A 157 -4.07 10.62 -3.34
N ALA A 158 -4.74 11.42 -2.51
CA ALA A 158 -4.74 11.21 -1.07
C ALA A 158 -5.69 10.06 -0.70
N ILE A 159 -5.24 9.14 0.15
CA ILE A 159 -6.07 8.05 0.67
C ILE A 159 -6.11 8.15 2.20
N TYR A 160 -7.30 8.39 2.75
CA TYR A 160 -7.58 8.48 4.18
C TYR A 160 -8.67 7.47 4.55
N MET A 161 -8.28 6.20 4.64
CA MET A 161 -9.18 5.07 4.88
C MET A 161 -8.69 4.19 6.05
N PRO A 162 -9.59 3.45 6.71
CA PRO A 162 -9.26 2.37 7.63
C PRO A 162 -8.77 1.13 6.84
N MET A 163 -8.49 0.04 7.55
CA MET A 163 -8.09 -1.25 6.95
C MET A 163 -9.30 -1.97 6.34
N VAL A 164 -9.84 -1.44 5.23
CA VAL A 164 -10.96 -2.00 4.47
C VAL A 164 -10.52 -2.56 3.12
N LEU A 165 -11.33 -3.40 2.49
CA LEU A 165 -11.00 -4.01 1.21
C LEU A 165 -10.80 -2.95 0.11
N GLU A 166 -11.61 -1.90 0.13
CA GLU A 166 -11.55 -0.76 -0.79
C GLU A 166 -10.21 -0.01 -0.71
N LEU A 167 -9.48 -0.08 0.42
CA LEU A 167 -8.12 0.47 0.53
C LEU A 167 -7.16 -0.22 -0.44
N VAL A 168 -7.22 -1.55 -0.51
CA VAL A 168 -6.39 -2.35 -1.42
C VAL A 168 -6.74 -2.04 -2.87
N VAL A 169 -8.04 -1.93 -3.17
CA VAL A 169 -8.53 -1.56 -4.51
C VAL A 169 -8.03 -0.17 -4.91
N ALA A 170 -8.14 0.83 -4.01
CA ALA A 170 -7.70 2.19 -4.27
C ALA A 170 -6.20 2.30 -4.53
N MET A 171 -5.38 1.63 -3.72
CA MET A 171 -3.91 1.61 -3.89
C MET A 171 -3.52 0.99 -5.23
N LEU A 172 -4.06 -0.19 -5.55
CA LEU A 172 -3.74 -0.89 -6.78
C LEU A 172 -4.27 -0.17 -8.02
N ALA A 173 -5.43 0.48 -7.94
CA ALA A 173 -5.97 1.30 -9.02
C ALA A 173 -5.08 2.52 -9.32
N CYS A 174 -4.58 3.20 -8.28
CA CYS A 174 -3.62 4.29 -8.46
C CYS A 174 -2.35 3.78 -9.16
N ALA A 175 -1.77 2.68 -8.65
CA ALA A 175 -0.58 2.06 -9.26
C ALA A 175 -0.84 1.58 -10.69
N ARG A 176 -2.05 1.10 -11.01
CA ARG A 176 -2.44 0.64 -12.35
C ARG A 176 -2.38 1.76 -13.39
N ILE A 177 -2.80 2.97 -13.03
CA ILE A 177 -2.84 4.12 -13.96
C ILE A 177 -1.63 5.06 -13.81
N GLY A 178 -0.64 4.69 -12.99
CA GLY A 178 0.53 5.53 -12.75
C GLY A 178 0.30 6.74 -11.86
N ALA A 179 -0.78 6.77 -11.10
CA ALA A 179 -1.02 7.79 -10.09
C ALA A 179 -0.24 7.47 -8.80
N VAL A 180 0.22 8.51 -8.12
CA VAL A 180 1.02 8.41 -6.90
C VAL A 180 0.09 8.45 -5.70
N HIS A 181 -0.17 7.30 -5.07
CA HIS A 181 -1.04 7.28 -3.91
C HIS A 181 -0.30 7.78 -2.64
N SER A 182 -0.90 8.72 -1.93
CA SER A 182 -0.41 9.27 -0.66
C SER A 182 -1.30 8.80 0.48
N ILE A 183 -0.86 7.75 1.18
CA ILE A 183 -1.66 7.12 2.23
C ILE A 183 -1.50 7.88 3.54
N VAL A 184 -2.63 8.21 4.16
CA VAL A 184 -2.75 8.86 5.46
C VAL A 184 -3.53 7.95 6.39
N PHE A 185 -2.94 7.63 7.54
CA PHE A 185 -3.58 6.77 8.52
C PHE A 185 -4.94 7.34 8.98
N GLY A 186 -6.01 6.53 8.86
CA GLY A 186 -7.39 6.92 9.21
C GLY A 186 -7.62 7.39 10.65
N GLY A 187 -6.63 7.28 11.54
CA GLY A 187 -6.71 7.82 12.91
C GLY A 187 -6.15 9.24 13.07
N PHE A 188 -5.60 9.87 12.02
CA PHE A 188 -5.04 11.22 12.12
C PHE A 188 -6.09 12.33 12.17
N SER A 189 -5.71 13.47 12.74
CA SER A 189 -6.55 14.67 12.82
C SER A 189 -6.69 15.38 11.47
N ALA A 190 -7.65 16.30 11.38
CA ALA A 190 -7.90 17.09 10.16
C ALA A 190 -6.66 17.88 9.71
N GLY A 191 -5.95 18.55 10.63
CA GLY A 191 -4.73 19.28 10.31
C GLY A 191 -3.62 18.35 9.81
N SER A 192 -3.44 17.18 10.44
CA SER A 192 -2.44 16.20 9.98
C SER A 192 -2.75 15.63 8.60
N LEU A 193 -4.03 15.48 8.25
CA LEU A 193 -4.48 15.09 6.91
C LEU A 193 -4.25 16.23 5.90
N ALA A 194 -4.64 17.45 6.25
CA ALA A 194 -4.46 18.63 5.39
C ALA A 194 -2.99 18.89 5.05
N ASP A 195 -2.09 18.87 6.05
CA ASP A 195 -0.65 19.08 5.84
C ASP A 195 -0.08 18.12 4.78
N ARG A 196 -0.56 16.87 4.76
CA ARG A 196 -0.12 15.84 3.82
C ARG A 196 -0.73 16.03 2.44
N ILE A 197 -2.02 16.37 2.36
CA ILE A 197 -2.69 16.72 1.09
C ILE A 197 -1.97 17.90 0.43
N ILE A 198 -1.70 18.97 1.19
CA ILE A 198 -1.06 20.18 0.70
C ILE A 198 0.37 19.88 0.27
N ASN A 199 1.15 19.16 1.09
CA ASN A 199 2.54 18.85 0.75
C ASN A 199 2.65 17.95 -0.50
N ALA A 200 1.76 16.97 -0.65
CA ALA A 200 1.71 16.11 -1.83
C ALA A 200 1.04 16.79 -3.03
N LYS A 201 0.40 17.95 -2.82
CA LYS A 201 -0.44 18.65 -3.80
C LYS A 201 -1.52 17.73 -4.37
N CYS A 202 -2.17 16.95 -3.51
CA CYS A 202 -3.28 16.08 -3.91
C CYS A 202 -4.51 16.92 -4.26
N HIS A 203 -5.21 16.55 -5.32
CA HIS A 203 -6.46 17.20 -5.72
C HIS A 203 -7.68 16.26 -5.60
N ILE A 204 -7.43 14.98 -5.32
CA ILE A 204 -8.45 13.98 -5.03
C ILE A 204 -8.17 13.36 -3.67
N LEU A 205 -9.24 13.15 -2.90
CA LEU A 205 -9.25 12.42 -1.64
C LEU A 205 -10.14 11.18 -1.76
N ILE A 206 -9.67 10.06 -1.23
CA ILE A 206 -10.47 8.85 -1.06
C ILE A 206 -10.60 8.59 0.44
N THR A 207 -11.82 8.45 0.95
CA THR A 207 -12.07 8.20 2.37
C THR A 207 -13.27 7.29 2.61
N CYS A 208 -13.63 7.04 3.87
CA CYS A 208 -14.87 6.37 4.23
C CYS A 208 -15.80 7.33 4.99
N ASP A 209 -17.07 6.97 5.10
CA ASP A 209 -18.02 7.62 6.00
C ASP A 209 -17.51 7.61 7.46
N GLY A 210 -17.17 6.42 7.98
CA GLY A 210 -16.60 6.23 9.29
C GLY A 210 -16.01 4.83 9.47
N ASN A 211 -15.57 4.52 10.70
CA ASN A 211 -15.04 3.20 11.06
C ASN A 211 -15.12 2.94 12.56
N TRP A 212 -15.51 1.72 12.95
CA TRP A 212 -15.32 1.24 14.32
C TRP A 212 -13.90 0.68 14.49
N ARG A 213 -13.17 1.16 15.49
CA ARG A 213 -11.87 0.60 15.91
C ARG A 213 -11.91 0.22 17.38
N GLY A 214 -11.91 -1.07 17.67
CA GLY A 214 -12.23 -1.59 18.99
C GLY A 214 -13.64 -1.15 19.39
N THR A 215 -13.74 -0.29 20.40
CA THR A 215 -14.99 0.31 20.89
C THR A 215 -15.21 1.75 20.41
N LYS A 216 -14.28 2.35 19.67
CA LYS A 216 -14.32 3.76 19.28
C LYS A 216 -14.86 3.92 17.86
N LEU A 217 -15.87 4.77 17.68
CA LEU A 217 -16.33 5.23 16.38
C LEU A 217 -15.45 6.37 15.89
N LEU A 218 -14.97 6.27 14.66
CA LEU A 218 -14.20 7.31 13.96
C LEU A 218 -15.06 7.86 12.82
N SER A 219 -15.44 9.14 12.91
CA SER A 219 -16.21 9.84 11.87
C SER A 219 -15.27 10.41 10.80
N LEU A 220 -14.77 9.53 9.93
CA LEU A 220 -13.71 9.83 8.96
C LEU A 220 -14.11 10.96 8.00
N LYS A 221 -15.34 10.94 7.48
CA LYS A 221 -15.82 11.99 6.56
C LYS A 221 -15.83 13.38 7.20
N SER A 222 -16.26 13.50 8.45
CA SER A 222 -16.24 14.78 9.19
C SER A 222 -14.81 15.32 9.37
N ILE A 223 -13.83 14.44 9.60
CA ILE A 223 -12.42 14.82 9.69
C ILE A 223 -11.90 15.25 8.31
N ALA A 224 -12.26 14.51 7.25
CA ALA A 224 -11.90 14.82 5.88
C ALA A 224 -12.47 16.18 5.44
N ASP A 225 -13.71 16.52 5.81
CA ASP A 225 -14.31 17.82 5.49
C ASP A 225 -13.53 18.98 6.10
N LYS A 226 -13.19 18.87 7.40
CA LYS A 226 -12.36 19.88 8.07
C LYS A 226 -10.98 20.00 7.43
N ALA A 227 -10.38 18.88 7.03
CA ALA A 227 -9.09 18.89 6.33
C ALA A 227 -9.18 19.57 4.96
N MET A 228 -10.23 19.29 4.19
CA MET A 228 -10.46 19.90 2.88
C MET A 228 -10.74 21.41 3.00
N SER A 229 -11.40 21.87 4.06
CA SER A 229 -11.55 23.30 4.34
C SER A 229 -10.19 23.99 4.55
N ILE A 230 -9.31 23.39 5.36
CA ILE A 230 -7.93 23.89 5.54
C ILE A 230 -7.20 23.91 4.19
N CYS A 231 -7.37 22.87 3.36
CA CYS A 231 -6.74 22.82 2.04
C CYS A 231 -7.23 23.94 1.10
N ILE A 232 -8.50 24.36 1.21
CA ILE A 232 -9.04 25.51 0.47
C ILE A 232 -8.39 26.81 0.95
N GLU A 233 -8.30 27.02 2.26
CA GLU A 233 -7.67 28.20 2.86
C GLU A 233 -6.20 28.35 2.46
N GLU A 234 -5.49 27.22 2.30
CA GLU A 234 -4.08 27.16 1.89
C GLU A 234 -3.89 27.09 0.36
N GLY A 235 -4.95 27.26 -0.44
CA GLY A 235 -4.87 27.36 -1.90
C GLY A 235 -4.59 26.03 -2.64
N ASN A 236 -4.83 24.88 -2.01
CA ASN A 236 -4.75 23.55 -2.63
C ASN A 236 -6.10 22.81 -2.49
N PRO A 237 -7.18 23.25 -3.15
CA PRO A 237 -8.49 22.65 -3.00
C PRO A 237 -8.52 21.20 -3.49
N VAL A 238 -9.14 20.32 -2.70
CA VAL A 238 -9.52 18.97 -3.14
C VAL A 238 -10.81 19.10 -3.94
N VAL A 239 -10.75 18.81 -5.24
CA VAL A 239 -11.86 18.98 -6.18
C VAL A 239 -12.78 17.76 -6.25
N THR A 240 -12.30 16.59 -5.82
CA THR A 240 -13.10 15.36 -5.75
C THR A 240 -12.80 14.58 -4.48
N CYS A 241 -13.85 14.16 -3.77
CA CYS A 241 -13.76 13.27 -2.61
C CYS A 241 -14.60 12.00 -2.86
N LEU A 242 -13.95 10.86 -2.99
CA LEU A 242 -14.60 9.55 -3.16
C LEU A 242 -14.81 8.91 -1.79
N VAL A 243 -16.06 8.67 -1.42
CA VAL A 243 -16.43 8.22 -0.07
C VAL A 243 -16.95 6.80 -0.10
N VAL A 244 -16.27 5.88 0.58
CA VAL A 244 -16.73 4.50 0.81
C VAL A 244 -17.78 4.52 1.92
N SER A 245 -18.94 3.91 1.67
CA SER A 245 -19.88 3.66 2.77
C SER A 245 -19.45 2.40 3.51
N HIS A 246 -18.78 2.56 4.64
CA HIS A 246 -18.24 1.46 5.43
C HIS A 246 -19.12 1.16 6.65
N VAL A 247 -19.55 2.16 7.41
CA VAL A 247 -20.37 1.90 8.61
C VAL A 247 -21.83 1.58 8.27
N LYS A 248 -22.32 2.02 7.10
CA LYS A 248 -23.71 1.78 6.66
C LYS A 248 -23.87 0.64 5.67
N ARG A 249 -22.80 -0.03 5.24
CA ARG A 249 -22.91 -1.13 4.26
C ARG A 249 -23.67 -2.34 4.83
N PRO A 250 -24.33 -3.14 3.97
CA PRO A 250 -24.79 -4.47 4.33
C PRO A 250 -23.60 -5.35 4.76
N ARG A 251 -23.79 -6.18 5.78
CA ARG A 251 -22.74 -7.04 6.33
C ARG A 251 -22.95 -8.49 5.93
N PHE A 252 -21.87 -9.25 5.90
CA PHE A 252 -21.93 -10.66 5.50
C PHE A 252 -22.91 -11.43 6.40
N GLY A 253 -23.90 -12.10 5.80
CA GLY A 253 -24.93 -12.84 6.52
C GLY A 253 -26.10 -12.00 7.09
N SER A 254 -26.19 -10.70 6.76
CA SER A 254 -27.33 -9.86 7.17
C SER A 254 -27.69 -8.80 6.10
N ASP A 255 -28.98 -8.72 5.76
CA ASP A 255 -29.50 -7.67 4.86
C ASP A 255 -29.65 -6.30 5.55
N GLU A 256 -29.44 -6.23 6.87
CA GLU A 256 -29.52 -4.96 7.62
C GLU A 256 -28.29 -4.08 7.35
N ALA A 257 -28.54 -2.85 6.92
CA ALA A 257 -27.52 -1.81 6.83
C ALA A 257 -26.94 -1.51 8.23
N GLY A 258 -25.61 -1.53 8.37
CA GLY A 258 -24.94 -1.41 9.68
C GLY A 258 -25.24 -0.12 10.47
N GLY A 259 -25.82 0.90 9.82
CA GLY A 259 -26.14 2.19 10.46
C GLY A 259 -27.25 2.11 11.51
N ASP A 260 -28.24 1.24 11.31
CA ASP A 260 -29.43 1.12 12.16
C ASP A 260 -29.45 -0.13 13.06
N SER A 261 -28.39 -0.92 13.02
CA SER A 261 -28.21 -2.11 13.85
C SER A 261 -28.47 -1.83 15.33
N HIS A 262 -29.14 -2.76 16.02
CA HIS A 262 -29.28 -2.75 17.48
C HIS A 262 -28.23 -3.61 18.20
N SER A 263 -27.25 -4.14 17.46
CA SER A 263 -26.23 -5.05 18.00
C SER A 263 -25.22 -4.33 18.90
N SER A 264 -24.83 -5.00 19.99
CA SER A 264 -23.73 -4.56 20.86
C SER A 264 -22.38 -5.17 20.46
N LYS A 265 -22.37 -6.13 19.54
CA LYS A 265 -21.13 -6.77 19.05
C LYS A 265 -20.18 -5.70 18.50
N PRO A 266 -18.86 -5.79 18.77
CA PRO A 266 -17.86 -4.97 18.09
C PRO A 266 -18.12 -4.96 16.57
N GLY A 267 -17.78 -3.88 15.87
CA GLY A 267 -18.03 -3.78 14.43
C GLY A 267 -19.51 -3.54 14.07
N PHE A 268 -20.46 -4.28 14.63
CA PHE A 268 -21.90 -4.23 14.32
C PHE A 268 -22.69 -3.15 15.08
N ARG A 269 -22.04 -2.32 15.90
CA ARG A 269 -22.73 -1.28 16.66
C ARG A 269 -23.37 -0.21 15.75
N PRO A 270 -24.55 0.33 16.13
CA PRO A 270 -25.18 1.41 15.40
C PRO A 270 -24.25 2.60 15.25
N ALA A 271 -24.16 3.16 14.05
CA ALA A 271 -23.33 4.33 13.74
C ALA A 271 -24.17 5.59 13.55
N LYS A 272 -25.29 5.72 14.29
CA LYS A 272 -26.21 6.87 14.21
C LYS A 272 -25.50 8.20 14.51
N ASP A 273 -24.45 8.17 15.32
CA ASP A 273 -23.60 9.31 15.65
C ASP A 273 -22.44 9.55 14.66
N CYS A 274 -22.47 8.93 13.47
CA CYS A 274 -21.52 9.17 12.38
C CYS A 274 -22.15 10.11 11.33
N PRO A 275 -22.07 11.44 11.50
CA PRO A 275 -22.60 12.36 10.50
C PRO A 275 -21.81 12.23 9.20
N VAL A 276 -22.53 12.16 8.09
CA VAL A 276 -21.96 12.11 6.75
C VAL A 276 -22.64 13.17 5.91
N GLU A 277 -22.03 14.34 5.83
CA GLU A 277 -22.43 15.40 4.92
C GLU A 277 -21.75 15.15 3.57
N MET A 278 -22.51 15.19 2.48
CA MET A 278 -21.99 15.04 1.11
C MET A 278 -22.18 16.38 0.38
N LEU A 279 -21.08 17.04 0.05
CA LEU A 279 -21.09 18.31 -0.67
C LEU A 279 -21.27 18.06 -2.17
N ALA A 280 -22.37 18.55 -2.73
CA ALA A 280 -22.67 18.46 -4.16
C ALA A 280 -21.53 19.06 -5.00
N GLY A 281 -21.14 18.36 -6.07
CA GLY A 281 -20.07 18.77 -6.98
C GLY A 281 -18.65 18.43 -6.51
N ARG A 282 -18.45 18.00 -5.26
CA ARG A 282 -17.15 17.55 -4.72
C ARG A 282 -17.18 16.10 -4.27
N ASP A 283 -18.19 15.72 -3.50
CA ASP A 283 -18.27 14.41 -2.86
C ASP A 283 -19.08 13.43 -3.72
N VAL A 284 -18.57 12.21 -3.87
CA VAL A 284 -19.22 11.14 -4.63
C VAL A 284 -19.12 9.84 -3.84
N TRP A 285 -20.22 9.11 -3.74
CA TRP A 285 -20.19 7.77 -3.14
C TRP A 285 -19.40 6.81 -4.03
N TRP A 286 -18.50 6.05 -3.41
CA TRP A 286 -17.68 5.05 -4.10
C TRP A 286 -18.54 4.03 -4.84
N HIS A 287 -19.56 3.47 -4.19
CA HIS A 287 -20.41 2.43 -4.78
C HIS A 287 -21.23 2.95 -5.95
N GLU A 288 -21.72 4.20 -5.88
CA GLU A 288 -22.39 4.87 -7.01
C GLU A 288 -21.42 5.09 -8.17
N ALA A 289 -20.21 5.61 -7.90
CA ALA A 289 -19.19 5.83 -8.92
C ALA A 289 -18.78 4.51 -9.60
N MET A 290 -18.62 3.45 -8.82
CA MET A 290 -18.30 2.11 -9.31
C MET A 290 -19.44 1.48 -10.09
N ALA A 291 -20.70 1.83 -9.84
CA ALA A 291 -21.87 1.23 -10.48
C ALA A 291 -22.31 1.92 -11.77
N LYS A 292 -21.71 3.07 -12.13
CA LYS A 292 -22.04 3.76 -13.37
C LYS A 292 -21.82 2.87 -14.59
N GLU A 293 -22.76 2.92 -15.54
CA GLU A 293 -22.75 2.06 -16.74
C GLU A 293 -21.57 2.34 -17.67
N ASP A 294 -21.09 3.58 -17.70
CA ASP A 294 -19.94 4.01 -18.50
C ASP A 294 -18.58 3.64 -17.89
N ILE A 295 -18.56 3.09 -16.66
CA ILE A 295 -17.35 2.62 -15.99
C ILE A 295 -17.14 1.14 -16.29
N SER A 296 -16.22 0.86 -17.23
CA SER A 296 -15.79 -0.49 -17.59
C SER A 296 -14.97 -1.17 -16.49
N ASP A 297 -15.06 -2.49 -16.39
CA ASP A 297 -14.18 -3.35 -15.59
C ASP A 297 -12.94 -3.85 -16.35
N ASP A 298 -12.70 -3.36 -17.56
CA ASP A 298 -11.43 -3.47 -18.27
C ASP A 298 -10.69 -2.11 -18.21
N CYS A 299 -9.42 -2.17 -17.83
CA CYS A 299 -8.54 -1.01 -17.78
C CYS A 299 -7.13 -1.51 -18.06
N GLN A 300 -6.53 -1.12 -19.19
CA GLN A 300 -5.15 -1.51 -19.48
C GLN A 300 -4.17 -0.82 -18.50
N PRO A 301 -3.17 -1.53 -17.97
CA PRO A 301 -2.20 -0.93 -17.06
C PRO A 301 -1.32 0.08 -17.82
N GLU A 302 -1.00 1.18 -17.18
CA GLU A 302 0.03 2.10 -17.67
C GLU A 302 1.40 1.45 -17.49
N TRP A 303 2.21 1.38 -18.56
CA TRP A 303 3.55 0.80 -18.49
C TRP A 303 4.54 1.84 -17.99
N LEU A 304 4.84 1.78 -16.69
CA LEU A 304 5.66 2.74 -15.95
C LEU A 304 7.13 2.38 -16.04
N GLU A 305 8.01 3.38 -16.10
CA GLU A 305 9.43 3.14 -15.87
C GLU A 305 9.68 2.71 -14.42
N ALA A 306 10.74 1.94 -14.19
CA ALA A 306 11.13 1.49 -12.86
C ALA A 306 11.33 2.67 -11.87
N GLU A 307 11.70 3.83 -12.39
CA GLU A 307 11.97 5.07 -11.64
C GLU A 307 10.77 6.02 -11.58
N ASP A 308 9.63 5.68 -12.18
CA ASP A 308 8.40 6.45 -11.98
C ASP A 308 7.99 6.41 -10.49
N PRO A 309 7.47 7.51 -9.92
CA PRO A 309 6.94 7.52 -8.56
C PRO A 309 5.75 6.57 -8.38
N LEU A 310 5.79 5.75 -7.34
CA LEU A 310 4.72 4.82 -6.99
C LEU A 310 3.81 5.38 -5.90
N PHE A 311 4.39 5.75 -4.76
CA PHE A 311 3.63 6.24 -3.62
C PHE A 311 4.44 7.20 -2.77
N MET A 312 3.70 7.98 -1.97
CA MET A 312 4.25 8.80 -0.90
C MET A 312 3.74 8.30 0.45
N LEU A 313 4.65 8.08 1.39
CA LEU A 313 4.32 7.73 2.76
C LEU A 313 4.95 8.74 3.72
N TYR A 314 4.10 9.47 4.42
CA TYR A 314 4.53 10.55 5.29
C TYR A 314 4.99 10.05 6.65
N THR A 315 6.21 10.43 7.04
CA THR A 315 6.79 10.12 8.36
C THR A 315 6.95 11.37 9.21
N SER A 316 6.96 11.19 10.53
CA SER A 316 7.28 12.26 11.47
C SER A 316 8.77 12.59 11.38
N GLY A 317 9.11 13.78 10.89
CA GLY A 317 10.48 14.28 10.90
C GLY A 317 10.81 15.03 12.20
N SER A 318 12.11 15.21 12.48
CA SER A 318 12.60 16.02 13.60
C SER A 318 12.24 17.51 13.53
N THR A 319 11.84 18.00 12.34
CA THR A 319 11.63 19.41 12.01
C THR A 319 10.16 19.85 12.05
N GLY A 320 9.27 19.06 12.67
CA GLY A 320 7.85 19.39 12.86
C GLY A 320 6.94 19.20 11.64
N LYS A 321 7.41 19.52 10.43
CA LYS A 321 6.64 19.29 9.18
C LYS A 321 6.75 17.83 8.70
N PRO A 322 5.66 17.21 8.21
CA PRO A 322 5.70 15.82 7.74
C PRO A 322 6.55 15.71 6.47
N LYS A 323 7.37 14.65 6.38
CA LYS A 323 8.24 14.39 5.23
C LYS A 323 7.65 13.27 4.39
N GLY A 324 7.33 13.56 3.13
CA GLY A 324 6.80 12.57 2.19
C GLY A 324 7.91 11.69 1.64
N VAL A 325 8.07 10.49 2.20
CA VAL A 325 9.00 9.50 1.66
C VAL A 325 8.42 8.94 0.38
N LEU A 326 9.17 9.05 -0.73
CA LEU A 326 8.76 8.57 -2.04
C LEU A 326 9.45 7.26 -2.37
N HIS A 327 8.69 6.30 -2.87
CA HIS A 327 9.21 5.06 -3.45
C HIS A 327 8.89 5.01 -4.95
N THR A 328 9.83 4.47 -5.73
CA THR A 328 9.68 4.22 -7.17
C THR A 328 9.15 2.81 -7.44
N VAL A 329 8.65 2.57 -8.65
CA VAL A 329 7.96 1.32 -9.04
C VAL A 329 8.87 0.09 -8.97
N GLY A 330 9.95 0.07 -9.75
CA GLY A 330 10.71 -1.16 -10.02
C GLY A 330 11.47 -1.65 -8.80
N GLY A 331 12.27 -0.77 -8.19
CA GLY A 331 13.04 -1.09 -6.99
C GLY A 331 12.16 -1.55 -5.84
N TYR A 332 11.06 -0.84 -5.55
CA TYR A 332 10.14 -1.21 -4.47
C TYR A 332 9.46 -2.56 -4.73
N MET A 333 8.99 -2.81 -5.95
CA MET A 333 8.34 -4.07 -6.34
C MET A 333 9.26 -5.27 -6.12
N VAL A 334 10.47 -5.21 -6.68
CA VAL A 334 11.44 -6.30 -6.60
C VAL A 334 11.86 -6.52 -5.14
N TYR A 335 12.20 -5.45 -4.42
CA TYR A 335 12.66 -5.55 -3.03
C TYR A 335 11.58 -6.11 -2.11
N SER A 336 10.35 -5.59 -2.15
CA SER A 336 9.26 -6.01 -1.25
C SER A 336 8.85 -7.47 -1.45
N ALA A 337 8.74 -7.93 -2.70
CA ALA A 337 8.43 -9.32 -2.99
C ALA A 337 9.59 -10.26 -2.62
N THR A 338 10.84 -9.83 -2.82
CA THR A 338 12.04 -10.59 -2.45
C THR A 338 12.15 -10.77 -0.94
N THR A 339 12.02 -9.70 -0.17
CA THR A 339 12.07 -9.79 1.30
C THR A 339 10.89 -10.59 1.82
N PHE A 340 9.70 -10.47 1.22
CA PHE A 340 8.57 -11.31 1.59
C PHE A 340 8.85 -12.80 1.38
N LYS A 341 9.35 -13.18 0.19
CA LYS A 341 9.74 -14.55 -0.17
C LYS A 341 10.76 -15.14 0.81
N TYR A 342 11.87 -14.44 1.05
CA TYR A 342 12.99 -14.98 1.82
C TYR A 342 12.88 -14.80 3.33
N SER A 343 12.30 -13.69 3.81
CA SER A 343 12.18 -13.45 5.27
C SER A 343 11.01 -14.20 5.90
N PHE A 344 9.91 -14.39 5.16
CA PHE A 344 8.75 -15.14 5.64
C PHE A 344 8.65 -16.57 5.05
N ASP A 345 9.65 -16.99 4.27
CA ASP A 345 9.70 -18.29 3.59
C ASP A 345 8.40 -18.59 2.81
N TYR A 346 7.93 -17.63 2.02
CA TYR A 346 6.67 -17.73 1.29
C TYR A 346 6.83 -18.47 -0.04
N HIS A 347 6.02 -19.51 -0.27
CA HIS A 347 6.09 -20.43 -1.42
C HIS A 347 5.05 -20.17 -2.51
#